data_AF-A0A956IBL6-F1
#
_entry.id   AF-A0A956IBL6-F1
#
_cell.length_a   1.000
_cell.length_b   1.000
_cell.length_c   1.000
_cell.angle_alpha   90.00
_cell.angle_beta   90.00
_cell.angle_gamma   90.00
#
_symmetry.space_group_name_H-M   'P 1'
#
loop_
_entity.id
_entity.type
_entity.pdbx_description
1 polymer ?
#
loop_
_entity_poly.entity_id
_entity_poly.type
_entity_poly.pdbx_seq_one_letter_code
_entity_poly.pdbx_strand_id
1 'polypeptide(L)'
;GLSCEEARALVSDVDCVVHFAGLTDFEPEPQQAIDANIHGARHVADLAALTPSKRYVHVSTTFVAGMRSGKIEEHLERGVGPTGIRFDPEAELAELELGLKQGSSKKERLDYAMGRARALGWPNVYTYTKALSEHLLEGREDVVTTTFRPAIVECARSYPFQGWNEGINTSGPLVWLLSTAFQRFPAKSSLCFDIVPVDTVARSMMVVVAAALRDEADAIYQCASGDLNPLFFERATDLCSIALRRLAEKKDEGWFETNVIARLDAQCLEDIDREQILGFRRMREAARATRNFLKDFELSRVLPPVVYEKVDGEKMEEKIRSFSMKCRTTDRKLGTVDEMLRQYRPFIWDHDYRFRTGHLKAATERLSDEERALFGFDVEDICWRQYWTQVQVPGLDTWCLPLLRGEKVPEDEPLALTEAPEADGVRSKKHEPAMRATA
;
A
#
# COMPACT_ATOMS: atom_id res chain seq x y z
N GLY A 1 -24.49 10.00 10.36
CA GLY A 1 -25.21 8.92 9.65
C GLY A 1 -26.27 8.31 10.53
N LEU A 2 -25.89 7.90 11.75
CA LEU A 2 -26.80 7.38 12.77
C LEU A 2 -27.23 8.49 13.74
N SER A 3 -28.41 8.36 14.33
CA SER A 3 -28.80 9.13 15.53
C SER A 3 -28.01 8.66 16.76
N CYS A 4 -27.96 9.47 17.82
CA CYS A 4 -27.31 9.09 19.07
C CYS A 4 -27.93 7.83 19.72
N GLU A 5 -29.22 7.60 19.52
CA GLU A 5 -29.93 6.43 20.05
C GLU A 5 -29.53 5.16 19.28
N GLU A 6 -29.55 5.22 17.95
CA GLU A 6 -29.10 4.10 17.09
C GLU A 6 -27.63 3.77 17.33
N ALA A 7 -26.77 4.79 17.44
CA ALA A 7 -25.35 4.59 17.71
C ALA A 7 -25.11 3.87 19.05
N ARG A 8 -25.80 4.29 20.13
CA ARG A 8 -25.70 3.62 21.44
C ARG A 8 -26.23 2.20 21.43
N ALA A 9 -27.33 1.95 20.73
CA ALA A 9 -27.87 0.61 20.59
C ALA A 9 -26.88 -0.31 19.86
N LEU A 10 -26.29 0.18 18.77
CA LEU A 10 -25.33 -0.56 17.93
C LEU A 10 -24.08 -1.00 18.70
N VAL A 11 -23.58 -0.18 19.64
CA VAL A 11 -22.31 -0.45 20.34
C VAL A 11 -22.47 -0.87 21.79
N SER A 12 -23.69 -1.25 22.18
CA SER A 12 -24.02 -1.62 23.56
C SER A 12 -23.30 -2.89 24.04
N ASP A 13 -22.92 -3.79 23.13
CA ASP A 13 -22.21 -5.04 23.40
C ASP A 13 -20.83 -5.11 22.72
N VAL A 14 -20.31 -3.98 22.24
CA VAL A 14 -19.03 -3.92 21.52
C VAL A 14 -17.88 -3.66 22.49
N ASP A 15 -16.93 -4.60 22.56
CA ASP A 15 -15.75 -4.51 23.44
C ASP A 15 -14.58 -3.70 22.85
N CYS A 16 -14.51 -3.55 21.53
CA CYS A 16 -13.46 -2.80 20.85
C CYS A 16 -13.91 -2.39 19.45
N VAL A 17 -13.67 -1.13 19.08
CA VAL A 17 -13.92 -0.63 17.73
C VAL A 17 -12.61 -0.59 16.94
N VAL A 18 -12.55 -1.28 15.80
CA VAL A 18 -11.38 -1.29 14.91
C VAL A 18 -11.70 -0.49 13.65
N HIS A 19 -10.94 0.58 13.41
CA HIS A 19 -11.16 1.48 12.27
C HIS A 19 -10.02 1.42 11.26
N PHE A 20 -10.28 0.76 10.14
CA PHE A 20 -9.36 0.66 9.00
C PHE A 20 -9.93 1.21 7.69
N ALA A 21 -11.14 1.77 7.73
CA ALA A 21 -11.69 2.49 6.59
C ALA A 21 -10.92 3.82 6.38
N GLY A 22 -10.54 4.11 5.15
CA GLY A 22 -9.83 5.33 4.80
C GLY A 22 -9.63 5.47 3.30
N LEU A 23 -9.26 6.67 2.87
CA LEU A 23 -8.92 6.97 1.49
C LEU A 23 -7.40 6.93 1.34
N THR A 24 -6.91 6.01 0.51
CA THR A 24 -5.47 5.72 0.33
C THR A 24 -4.86 6.35 -0.93
N ASP A 25 -5.63 7.12 -1.68
CA ASP A 25 -5.13 7.83 -2.86
C ASP A 25 -4.08 8.88 -2.48
N PHE A 26 -3.02 9.05 -3.27
CA PHE A 26 -1.97 10.04 -3.01
C PHE A 26 -2.37 11.48 -3.34
N GLU A 27 -3.22 11.68 -4.35
CA GLU A 27 -3.76 12.99 -4.76
C GLU A 27 -5.30 12.95 -4.94
N PRO A 28 -6.03 12.62 -3.86
CA PRO A 28 -7.48 12.63 -3.87
C PRO A 28 -7.99 14.06 -4.02
N GLU A 29 -9.30 14.19 -4.17
CA GLU A 29 -9.92 15.45 -3.83
C GLU A 29 -9.64 15.74 -2.33
N PRO A 30 -9.01 16.88 -1.96
CA PRO A 30 -8.56 17.10 -0.59
C PRO A 30 -9.67 17.12 0.47
N GLN A 31 -10.86 17.60 0.14
CA GLN A 31 -12.02 17.54 1.03
C GLN A 31 -12.41 16.09 1.31
N GLN A 32 -12.43 15.23 0.28
CA GLN A 32 -12.69 13.80 0.47
C GLN A 32 -11.66 13.13 1.39
N ALA A 33 -10.38 13.52 1.29
CA ALA A 33 -9.34 13.01 2.17
C ALA A 33 -9.55 13.42 3.63
N ILE A 34 -9.95 14.67 3.89
CA ILE A 34 -10.28 15.15 5.24
C ILE A 34 -11.51 14.43 5.77
N ASP A 35 -12.58 14.37 4.98
CA ASP A 35 -13.84 13.75 5.37
C ASP A 35 -13.64 12.27 5.72
N ALA A 36 -12.88 11.53 4.90
CA ALA A 36 -12.61 10.12 5.12
C ALA A 36 -11.58 9.86 6.23
N ASN A 37 -10.40 10.49 6.17
CA ASN A 37 -9.27 10.12 7.02
C ASN A 37 -9.26 10.84 8.37
N ILE A 38 -9.84 12.05 8.46
CA ILE A 38 -9.85 12.86 9.69
C ILE A 38 -11.23 12.80 10.34
N HIS A 39 -12.27 13.29 9.65
CA HIS A 39 -13.61 13.32 10.24
C HIS A 39 -14.18 11.92 10.43
N GLY A 40 -13.98 11.03 9.46
CA GLY A 40 -14.34 9.60 9.58
C GLY A 40 -13.72 8.97 10.83
N ALA A 41 -12.42 9.16 11.04
CA ALA A 41 -11.72 8.64 12.22
C ALA A 41 -12.23 9.25 13.53
N ARG A 42 -12.51 10.57 13.55
CA ARG A 42 -13.10 11.24 14.73
C ARG A 42 -14.49 10.71 15.04
N HIS A 43 -15.34 10.54 14.03
CA HIS A 43 -16.68 10.00 14.20
C HIS A 43 -16.68 8.55 14.68
N VAL A 44 -15.75 7.72 14.20
CA VAL A 44 -15.62 6.34 14.70
C VAL A 44 -15.08 6.33 16.12
N ALA A 45 -14.18 7.24 16.48
CA ALA A 45 -13.76 7.42 17.87
C ALA A 45 -14.91 7.94 18.76
N ASP A 46 -15.81 8.79 18.26
CA ASP A 46 -17.03 9.18 18.98
C ASP A 46 -17.94 7.97 19.22
N LEU A 47 -18.05 7.08 18.25
CA LEU A 47 -18.77 5.81 18.40
C LEU A 47 -18.09 4.90 19.43
N ALA A 48 -16.75 4.80 19.41
CA ALA A 48 -16.00 4.04 20.41
C ALA A 48 -16.20 4.61 21.82
N ALA A 49 -16.29 5.92 21.99
CA ALA A 49 -16.55 6.57 23.28
C ALA A 49 -17.92 6.20 23.89
N LEU A 50 -18.87 5.74 23.06
CA LEU A 50 -20.18 5.26 23.50
C LEU A 50 -20.17 3.78 23.95
N THR A 51 -19.14 3.02 23.61
CA THR A 51 -18.99 1.63 24.07
C THR A 51 -18.72 1.59 25.58
N PRO A 52 -19.06 0.49 26.28
CA PRO A 52 -18.70 0.31 27.68
C PRO A 52 -17.18 0.29 27.92
N SER A 53 -16.40 -0.24 26.98
CA SER A 53 -14.96 -0.41 27.09
C SER A 53 -14.15 0.81 26.67
N LYS A 54 -14.70 1.65 25.77
CA LYS A 54 -14.06 2.83 25.16
C LYS A 54 -12.77 2.53 24.40
N ARG A 55 -12.55 1.27 24.00
CA ARG A 55 -11.34 0.85 23.28
C ARG A 55 -11.46 1.11 21.79
N TYR A 56 -10.44 1.75 21.23
CA TYR A 56 -10.41 2.17 19.84
C TYR A 56 -9.08 1.82 19.19
N VAL A 57 -9.10 0.94 18.19
CA VAL A 57 -7.92 0.62 17.38
C VAL A 57 -7.99 1.40 16.07
N HIS A 58 -7.09 2.36 15.89
CA HIS A 58 -6.99 3.17 14.69
C HIS A 58 -5.93 2.61 13.74
N VAL A 59 -6.31 2.24 12.51
CA VAL A 59 -5.34 1.86 11.49
C VAL A 59 -4.87 3.09 10.73
N SER A 60 -3.59 3.40 10.86
CA SER A 60 -2.89 4.50 10.20
C SER A 60 -1.94 3.96 9.13
N THR A 61 -0.73 4.51 9.02
CA THR A 61 0.32 4.05 8.10
C THR A 61 1.69 4.39 8.68
N THR A 62 2.72 3.59 8.41
CA THR A 62 4.09 3.92 8.84
C THR A 62 4.61 5.20 8.16
N PHE A 63 4.05 5.57 7.01
CA PHE A 63 4.44 6.75 6.24
C PHE A 63 3.99 8.09 6.85
N VAL A 64 3.28 8.09 7.99
CA VAL A 64 3.10 9.32 8.81
C VAL A 64 4.45 9.87 9.31
N ALA A 65 5.52 9.07 9.23
CA ALA A 65 6.91 9.49 9.38
C ALA A 65 7.33 10.63 8.42
N GLY A 66 6.55 10.92 7.37
CA GLY A 66 6.71 12.07 6.49
C GLY A 66 8.12 12.19 5.93
N MET A 67 8.73 13.37 6.00
CA MET A 67 10.05 13.63 5.40
C MET A 67 11.26 13.19 6.25
N ARG A 68 11.05 12.32 7.26
CA ARG A 68 12.16 11.75 8.06
C ARG A 68 12.90 10.66 7.29
N SER A 69 14.16 10.46 7.65
CA SER A 69 14.98 9.34 7.21
C SER A 69 15.66 8.67 8.40
N GLY A 70 16.07 7.41 8.23
CA GLY A 70 16.67 6.57 9.24
C GLY A 70 15.64 5.74 10.00
N LYS A 71 15.98 5.43 11.25
CA LYS A 71 15.15 4.62 12.13
C LYS A 71 13.95 5.42 12.64
N ILE A 72 12.75 4.88 12.41
CA ILE A 72 11.48 5.46 12.82
C ILE A 72 10.94 4.63 14.00
N GLU A 73 10.95 5.24 15.18
CA GLU A 73 10.49 4.62 16.42
C GLU A 73 8.96 4.57 16.51
N GLU A 74 8.43 3.61 17.29
CA GLU A 74 6.99 3.41 17.55
C GLU A 74 6.45 4.44 18.54
N HIS A 75 6.57 5.72 18.18
CA HIS A 75 6.20 6.86 19.03
C HIS A 75 5.53 7.98 18.23
N LEU A 76 4.74 8.79 18.93
CA LEU A 76 4.12 10.02 18.44
C LEU A 76 4.24 11.09 19.53
N GLU A 77 4.82 12.24 19.20
CA GLU A 77 4.71 13.44 20.04
C GLU A 77 3.58 14.31 19.46
N ARG A 78 2.51 14.52 20.25
CA ARG A 78 1.36 15.29 19.79
C ARG A 78 1.76 16.73 19.42
N GLY A 79 1.31 17.19 18.25
CA GLY A 79 1.57 18.55 17.77
C GLY A 79 3.02 18.78 17.29
N VAL A 80 3.76 17.71 16.95
CA VAL A 80 5.10 17.81 16.37
C VAL A 80 5.14 17.08 15.04
N GLY A 81 5.39 17.84 13.97
CA GLY A 81 5.54 17.29 12.63
C GLY A 81 6.87 16.55 12.44
N PRO A 82 7.03 15.81 11.34
CA PRO A 82 8.18 14.92 11.15
C PRO A 82 9.53 15.64 11.11
N THR A 83 9.54 16.91 10.72
CA THR A 83 10.73 17.77 10.69
C THR A 83 10.98 18.52 12.01
N GLY A 84 10.21 18.23 13.07
CA GLY A 84 10.31 18.87 14.38
C GLY A 84 9.52 20.17 14.50
N ILE A 85 8.78 20.56 13.46
CA ILE A 85 7.92 21.76 13.48
C ILE A 85 6.75 21.52 14.41
N ARG A 86 6.56 22.40 15.39
CA ARG A 86 5.42 22.35 16.30
C ARG A 86 4.20 23.00 15.67
N PHE A 87 3.04 22.38 15.86
CA PHE A 87 1.75 22.88 15.40
C PHE A 87 0.64 22.44 16.36
N ASP A 88 -0.47 23.17 16.33
CA ASP A 88 -1.69 22.80 17.03
C ASP A 88 -2.58 22.00 16.06
N PRO A 89 -2.87 20.70 16.33
CA PRO A 89 -3.65 19.86 15.42
C PRO A 89 -5.06 20.39 15.13
N GLU A 90 -5.74 20.96 16.13
CA GLU A 90 -7.08 21.52 15.97
C GLU A 90 -7.05 22.79 15.12
N ALA A 91 -6.08 23.67 15.36
CA ALA A 91 -5.90 24.88 14.58
C ALA A 91 -5.49 24.56 13.12
N GLU A 92 -4.63 23.56 12.94
CA GLU A 92 -4.21 23.09 11.61
C GLU A 92 -5.41 22.58 10.80
N LEU A 93 -6.27 21.76 11.40
CA LEU A 93 -7.47 21.27 10.73
C LEU A 93 -8.39 22.43 10.34
N ALA A 94 -8.63 23.38 11.23
CA ALA A 94 -9.46 24.54 10.95
C ALA A 94 -8.90 25.41 9.82
N GLU A 95 -7.58 25.62 9.78
CA GLU A 95 -6.92 26.38 8.72
C GLU A 95 -6.98 25.63 7.38
N LEU A 96 -6.74 24.32 7.40
CA LEU A 96 -6.84 23.46 6.23
C LEU A 96 -8.26 23.54 5.61
N GLU A 97 -9.30 23.35 6.41
CA GLU A 97 -10.69 23.45 5.96
C GLU A 97 -11.05 24.83 5.40
N LEU A 98 -10.58 25.89 6.05
CA LEU A 98 -10.83 27.26 5.60
C LEU A 98 -10.21 27.52 4.23
N GLY A 99 -8.96 27.10 4.02
CA GLY A 99 -8.29 27.27 2.74
C GLY A 99 -8.89 26.40 1.63
N LEU A 100 -9.35 25.19 1.95
CA LEU A 100 -10.06 24.35 0.98
C LEU A 100 -11.41 24.94 0.54
N LYS A 101 -12.13 25.61 1.44
CA LYS A 101 -13.38 26.34 1.09
C LYS A 101 -13.14 27.53 0.16
N GLN A 102 -11.95 28.14 0.20
CA GLN A 102 -11.59 29.28 -0.65
C GLN A 102 -11.11 28.86 -2.05
N GLY A 103 -10.60 27.63 -2.20
CA GLY A 103 -10.12 27.12 -3.48
C GLY A 103 -11.27 26.91 -4.47
N SER A 104 -11.16 27.51 -5.66
CA SER A 104 -12.20 27.47 -6.69
C SER A 104 -12.13 26.22 -7.57
N SER A 105 -10.99 25.53 -7.58
CA SER A 105 -10.75 24.32 -8.38
C SER A 105 -10.15 23.18 -7.57
N LYS A 106 -10.23 21.93 -8.07
CA LYS A 106 -9.54 20.77 -7.46
C LYS A 106 -8.03 21.03 -7.34
N LYS A 107 -7.43 21.64 -8.36
CA LYS A 107 -5.99 21.91 -8.40
C LYS A 107 -5.56 22.91 -7.32
N GLU A 108 -6.27 24.03 -7.20
CA GLU A 108 -5.97 25.04 -6.16
C GLU A 108 -6.08 24.46 -4.75
N ARG A 109 -7.12 23.66 -4.51
CA ARG A 109 -7.33 22.97 -3.24
C ARG A 109 -6.21 21.96 -2.95
N LEU A 110 -5.79 21.21 -3.96
CA LEU A 110 -4.69 20.25 -3.85
C LEU A 110 -3.36 20.96 -3.59
N ASP A 111 -3.05 22.01 -4.35
CA ASP A 111 -1.83 22.81 -4.20
C ASP A 111 -1.77 23.44 -2.79
N TYR A 112 -2.90 23.93 -2.26
CA TYR A 112 -3.01 24.45 -0.90
C TYR A 112 -2.74 23.37 0.16
N ALA A 113 -3.44 22.23 0.09
CA ALA A 113 -3.24 21.12 1.02
C ALA A 113 -1.82 20.55 0.98
N MET A 114 -1.24 20.43 -0.22
CA MET A 114 0.16 20.03 -0.40
C MET A 114 1.13 21.07 0.17
N GLY A 115 0.82 22.36 0.07
CA GLY A 115 1.58 23.44 0.69
C GLY A 115 1.63 23.29 2.22
N ARG A 116 0.47 23.04 2.85
CA ARG A 116 0.37 22.75 4.30
C ARG A 116 1.16 21.51 4.69
N ALA A 117 0.94 20.39 3.99
CA ALA A 117 1.64 19.14 4.23
C ALA A 117 3.17 19.34 4.23
N ARG A 118 3.71 19.98 3.18
CA ARG A 118 5.14 20.24 3.06
C ARG A 118 5.67 21.18 4.13
N ALA A 119 4.90 22.21 4.49
CA ALA A 119 5.29 23.15 5.53
C ALA A 119 5.47 22.47 6.89
N LEU A 120 4.71 21.41 7.16
CA LEU A 120 4.82 20.62 8.40
C LEU A 120 5.68 19.36 8.29
N GLY A 121 6.19 19.05 7.10
CA GLY A 121 7.12 17.93 6.89
C GLY A 121 6.50 16.64 6.35
N TRP A 122 5.34 16.69 5.70
CA TRP A 122 4.73 15.55 4.99
C TRP A 122 4.78 15.74 3.46
N PRO A 123 5.13 14.69 2.70
CA PRO A 123 5.35 14.82 1.26
C PRO A 123 4.07 14.91 0.41
N ASN A 124 2.94 14.40 0.92
CA ASN A 124 1.67 14.34 0.18
C ASN A 124 0.46 14.45 1.12
N VAL A 125 -0.73 14.63 0.55
CA VAL A 125 -1.99 14.83 1.29
C VAL A 125 -2.42 13.58 2.05
N TYR A 126 -2.16 12.38 1.53
CA TYR A 126 -2.50 11.12 2.21
C TYR A 126 -1.76 10.98 3.55
N THR A 127 -0.44 11.00 3.52
CA THR A 127 0.42 10.89 4.73
C THR A 127 0.12 12.01 5.72
N TYR A 128 -0.12 13.21 5.21
CA TYR A 128 -0.50 14.37 6.01
C TYR A 128 -1.84 14.19 6.72
N THR A 129 -2.91 13.81 6.02
CA THR A 129 -4.25 13.65 6.62
C THR A 129 -4.30 12.48 7.61
N LYS A 130 -3.59 11.37 7.33
CA LYS A 130 -3.45 10.25 8.28
C LYS A 130 -2.68 10.68 9.54
N ALA A 131 -1.59 11.43 9.39
CA ALA A 131 -0.83 11.93 10.53
C ALA A 131 -1.63 12.93 11.37
N LEU A 132 -2.31 13.89 10.72
CA LEU A 132 -3.16 14.86 11.43
C LEU A 132 -4.27 14.17 12.21
N SER A 133 -4.86 13.11 11.64
CA SER A 133 -5.83 12.24 12.33
C SER A 133 -5.25 11.62 13.60
N GLU A 134 -4.04 11.05 13.54
CA GLU A 134 -3.37 10.51 14.73
C GLU A 134 -3.14 11.58 15.81
N HIS A 135 -2.67 12.77 15.45
CA HIS A 135 -2.44 13.85 16.42
C HIS A 135 -3.73 14.35 17.08
N LEU A 136 -4.85 14.35 16.35
CA LEU A 136 -6.17 14.69 16.88
C LEU A 136 -6.69 13.61 17.83
N LEU A 137 -6.51 12.33 17.47
CA LEU A 137 -6.93 11.18 18.27
C LEU A 137 -6.11 11.04 19.56
N GLU A 138 -4.80 11.30 19.50
CA GLU A 138 -3.91 11.30 20.67
C GLU A 138 -4.32 12.35 21.73
N GLY A 139 -5.05 13.40 21.32
CA GLY A 139 -5.57 14.41 22.23
C GLY A 139 -6.86 14.03 22.96
N ARG A 140 -7.42 12.85 22.70
CA ARG A 140 -8.70 12.41 23.29
C ARG A 140 -8.47 11.67 24.60
N GLU A 141 -9.21 12.07 25.64
CA GLU A 141 -9.22 11.41 26.96
C GLU A 141 -10.44 10.50 27.17
N ASP A 142 -11.42 10.55 26.26
CA ASP A 142 -12.68 9.82 26.37
C ASP A 142 -12.64 8.41 25.76
N VAL A 143 -11.54 8.07 25.06
CA VAL A 143 -11.27 6.76 24.46
C VAL A 143 -9.84 6.31 24.73
N VAL A 144 -9.64 5.00 24.85
CA VAL A 144 -8.31 4.39 24.89
C VAL A 144 -7.93 4.02 23.46
N THR A 145 -7.02 4.81 22.87
CA THR A 145 -6.61 4.65 21.47
C THR A 145 -5.34 3.81 21.36
N THR A 146 -5.38 2.80 20.50
CA THR A 146 -4.20 2.05 20.04
C THR A 146 -4.05 2.27 18.54
N THR A 147 -2.88 2.73 18.11
CA THR A 147 -2.62 3.02 16.69
C THR A 147 -1.85 1.87 16.04
N PHE A 148 -2.35 1.34 14.94
CA PHE A 148 -1.69 0.32 14.13
C PHE A 148 -1.25 0.90 12.79
N ARG A 149 0.05 0.90 12.50
CA ARG A 149 0.67 1.52 11.32
C ARG A 149 1.23 0.44 10.38
N PRO A 150 0.48 -0.03 9.37
CA PRO A 150 1.03 -0.88 8.32
C PRO A 150 1.92 -0.09 7.35
N ALA A 151 2.94 -0.79 6.82
CA ALA A 151 3.73 -0.36 5.67
C ALA A 151 2.98 -0.64 4.35
N ILE A 152 3.69 -0.83 3.22
CA ILE A 152 3.05 -1.11 1.93
C ILE A 152 2.43 -2.51 1.98
N VAL A 153 1.10 -2.57 1.94
CA VAL A 153 0.35 -3.82 2.01
C VAL A 153 0.28 -4.46 0.63
N GLU A 154 0.69 -5.71 0.54
CA GLU A 154 0.85 -6.44 -0.72
C GLU A 154 0.22 -7.85 -0.68
N CYS A 155 0.38 -8.63 -1.75
CA CYS A 155 -0.36 -9.87 -1.96
C CYS A 155 -0.25 -10.85 -0.79
N ALA A 156 -1.35 -11.57 -0.50
CA ALA A 156 -1.38 -12.56 0.56
C ALA A 156 -0.34 -13.67 0.33
N ARG A 157 0.37 -14.05 1.40
CA ARG A 157 1.26 -15.22 1.40
C ARG A 157 0.47 -16.52 1.38
N SER A 158 -0.58 -16.60 2.21
CA SER A 158 -1.38 -17.81 2.37
C SER A 158 -2.88 -17.59 2.45
N TYR A 159 -3.36 -16.54 3.13
CA TYR A 159 -4.81 -16.34 3.36
C TYR A 159 -5.33 -15.04 2.72
N PRO A 160 -6.48 -15.02 2.04
CA PRO A 160 -7.43 -16.12 1.84
C PRO A 160 -6.87 -17.22 0.91
N PHE A 161 -6.00 -16.84 -0.02
CA PHE A 161 -5.18 -17.76 -0.82
C PHE A 161 -3.92 -17.03 -1.31
N GLN A 162 -2.93 -17.78 -1.75
CA GLN A 162 -1.65 -17.21 -2.21
C GLN A 162 -1.83 -16.29 -3.43
N GLY A 163 -1.28 -15.08 -3.33
CA GLY A 163 -1.29 -14.09 -4.42
C GLY A 163 -2.53 -13.20 -4.44
N TRP A 164 -3.50 -13.43 -3.55
CA TRP A 164 -4.69 -12.58 -3.44
C TRP A 164 -4.32 -11.14 -3.10
N ASN A 165 -4.96 -10.19 -3.79
CA ASN A 165 -4.92 -8.77 -3.47
C ASN A 165 -6.14 -8.09 -4.09
N GLU A 166 -6.51 -6.92 -3.57
CA GLU A 166 -7.63 -6.13 -4.07
C GLU A 166 -7.20 -4.70 -4.40
N GLY A 167 -7.62 -4.22 -5.58
CA GLY A 167 -7.38 -2.86 -6.02
C GLY A 167 -5.99 -2.60 -6.62
N ILE A 168 -5.72 -1.33 -6.89
CA ILE A 168 -4.43 -0.85 -7.38
C ILE A 168 -3.58 -0.45 -6.18
N ASN A 169 -2.65 -1.33 -5.80
CA ASN A 169 -1.71 -1.08 -4.70
C ASN A 169 -0.46 -0.30 -5.18
N THR A 170 0.48 -0.08 -4.27
CA THR A 170 1.69 0.72 -4.51
C THR A 170 2.69 -0.01 -5.41
N SER A 171 2.90 -1.33 -5.28
CA SER A 171 3.86 -2.03 -6.14
C SER A 171 3.32 -2.35 -7.54
N GLY A 172 2.01 -2.40 -7.75
CA GLY A 172 1.37 -2.70 -9.04
C GLY A 172 1.83 -1.79 -10.18
N PRO A 173 1.71 -0.46 -10.05
CA PRO A 173 2.23 0.49 -11.03
C PRO A 173 3.75 0.37 -11.25
N LEU A 174 4.52 0.04 -10.21
CA LEU A 174 5.96 -0.19 -10.34
C LEU A 174 6.25 -1.42 -11.19
N VAL A 175 5.64 -2.56 -10.89
CA VAL A 175 5.77 -3.80 -11.64
C VAL A 175 5.28 -3.61 -13.08
N TRP A 176 4.19 -2.88 -13.29
CA TRP A 176 3.70 -2.50 -14.61
C TRP A 176 4.73 -1.68 -15.39
N LEU A 177 5.34 -0.68 -14.75
CA LEU A 177 6.35 0.15 -15.40
C LEU A 177 7.56 -0.70 -15.80
N LEU A 178 8.02 -1.57 -14.90
CA LEU A 178 9.14 -2.51 -15.15
C LEU A 178 8.81 -3.59 -16.18
N SER A 179 7.52 -3.88 -16.43
CA SER A 179 7.11 -4.80 -17.51
C SER A 179 7.12 -4.17 -18.90
N THR A 180 7.37 -2.86 -19.01
CA THR A 180 7.49 -2.18 -20.30
C THR A 180 8.94 -2.16 -20.80
N ALA A 181 9.19 -1.51 -21.95
CA ALA A 181 10.56 -1.25 -22.41
C ALA A 181 11.36 -0.30 -21.50
N PHE A 182 10.79 0.14 -20.38
CA PHE A 182 11.41 1.00 -19.39
C PHE A 182 12.41 0.22 -18.53
N GLN A 183 13.69 0.34 -18.88
CA GLN A 183 14.78 -0.40 -18.23
C GLN A 183 15.36 0.28 -16.99
N ARG A 184 15.03 1.54 -16.70
CA ARG A 184 15.84 2.36 -15.79
C ARG A 184 14.98 3.08 -14.78
N PHE A 185 14.83 2.44 -13.63
CA PHE A 185 13.93 2.86 -12.56
C PHE A 185 14.59 3.93 -11.68
N PRO A 186 14.00 5.14 -11.53
CA PRO A 186 14.58 6.23 -10.76
C PRO A 186 14.34 6.02 -9.27
N ALA A 187 15.01 5.02 -8.72
CA ALA A 187 15.04 4.73 -7.29
C ALA A 187 16.48 4.56 -6.82
N LYS A 188 16.76 4.96 -5.58
CA LYS A 188 18.04 4.68 -4.96
C LYS A 188 18.10 3.20 -4.59
N SER A 189 19.11 2.51 -5.10
CA SER A 189 19.39 1.09 -4.90
C SER A 189 19.32 0.66 -3.43
N SER A 190 19.88 1.48 -2.54
CA SER A 190 20.05 1.22 -1.11
C SER A 190 18.83 1.47 -0.24
N LEU A 191 17.73 2.00 -0.79
CA LEU A 191 16.53 2.29 0.01
C LEU A 191 15.73 1.03 0.32
N CYS A 192 15.14 0.98 1.51
CA CYS A 192 14.19 -0.06 1.85
C CYS A 192 12.91 0.10 1.04
N PHE A 193 12.53 -0.94 0.32
CA PHE A 193 11.18 -1.08 -0.19
C PHE A 193 10.35 -1.88 0.81
N ASP A 194 9.75 -1.18 1.77
CA ASP A 194 9.13 -1.80 2.93
C ASP A 194 7.71 -2.32 2.62
N ILE A 195 7.62 -3.64 2.48
CA ILE A 195 6.42 -4.36 2.04
C ILE A 195 6.02 -5.38 3.08
N VAL A 196 4.72 -5.50 3.31
CA VAL A 196 4.12 -6.51 4.19
C VAL A 196 2.95 -7.20 3.47
N PRO A 197 2.91 -8.54 3.47
CA PRO A 197 1.75 -9.28 2.96
C PRO A 197 0.48 -8.94 3.74
N VAL A 198 -0.66 -8.81 3.05
CA VAL A 198 -1.96 -8.44 3.64
C VAL A 198 -2.40 -9.40 4.75
N ASP A 199 -2.07 -10.67 4.64
CA ASP A 199 -2.39 -11.67 5.66
C ASP A 199 -1.49 -11.54 6.89
N THR A 200 -0.21 -11.18 6.74
CA THR A 200 0.64 -10.80 7.89
C THR A 200 0.08 -9.57 8.61
N VAL A 201 -0.42 -8.58 7.86
CA VAL A 201 -1.04 -7.37 8.43
C VAL A 201 -2.30 -7.71 9.22
N ALA A 202 -3.19 -8.52 8.64
CA ALA A 202 -4.42 -8.96 9.30
C ALA A 202 -4.13 -9.75 10.59
N ARG A 203 -3.19 -10.70 10.53
CA ARG A 203 -2.73 -11.47 11.70
C ARG A 203 -2.19 -10.56 12.81
N SER A 204 -1.29 -9.64 12.44
CA SER A 204 -0.69 -8.70 13.38
C SER A 204 -1.73 -7.77 14.02
N MET A 205 -2.73 -7.33 13.25
CA MET A 205 -3.83 -6.53 13.78
C MET A 205 -4.66 -7.32 14.80
N MET A 206 -4.87 -8.63 14.60
CA MET A 206 -5.54 -9.46 15.61
C MET A 206 -4.75 -9.56 16.92
N VAL A 207 -3.41 -9.65 16.85
CA VAL A 207 -2.55 -9.60 18.04
C VAL A 207 -2.72 -8.27 18.78
N VAL A 208 -2.76 -7.15 18.05
CA VAL A 208 -2.96 -5.81 18.64
C VAL A 208 -4.34 -5.66 19.27
N VAL A 209 -5.39 -6.14 18.60
CA VAL A 209 -6.76 -6.13 19.14
C VAL A 209 -6.84 -6.99 20.40
N ALA A 210 -6.22 -8.17 20.40
CA ALA A 210 -6.16 -9.04 21.58
C ALA A 210 -5.43 -8.36 22.75
N ALA A 211 -4.32 -7.68 22.49
CA ALA A 211 -3.61 -6.89 23.51
C ALA A 211 -4.46 -5.74 24.04
N ALA A 212 -5.20 -5.04 23.16
CA ALA A 212 -6.09 -3.94 23.55
C ALA A 212 -7.23 -4.43 24.45
N LEU A 213 -7.87 -5.55 24.09
CA LEU A 213 -8.92 -6.18 24.90
C LEU A 213 -8.45 -6.60 26.30
N ARG A 214 -7.14 -6.84 26.46
CA ARG A 214 -6.49 -7.21 27.73
C ARG A 214 -5.92 -6.01 28.50
N ASP A 215 -6.06 -4.79 27.97
CA ASP A 215 -5.43 -3.57 28.49
C ASP A 215 -3.90 -3.67 28.59
N GLU A 216 -3.30 -4.45 27.67
CA GLU A 216 -1.86 -4.71 27.57
C GLU A 216 -1.24 -4.11 26.29
N ALA A 217 -2.05 -3.41 25.48
CA ALA A 217 -1.59 -2.79 24.24
C ALA A 217 -0.69 -1.57 24.51
N ASP A 218 0.43 -1.53 23.78
CA ASP A 218 1.23 -0.33 23.59
C ASP A 218 0.45 0.70 22.76
N ALA A 219 0.82 1.98 22.87
CA ALA A 219 0.09 3.05 22.17
C ALA A 219 0.16 2.94 20.65
N ILE A 220 1.30 2.50 20.10
CA ILE A 220 1.57 2.46 18.66
C ILE A 220 2.26 1.15 18.30
N TYR A 221 1.76 0.49 17.27
CA TYR A 221 2.37 -0.68 16.64
C TYR A 221 2.70 -0.39 15.19
N GLN A 222 3.92 -0.66 14.75
CA GLN A 222 4.29 -0.61 13.32
C GLN A 222 4.38 -2.02 12.74
N CYS A 223 3.70 -2.26 11.62
CA CYS A 223 3.73 -3.52 10.87
C CYS A 223 4.51 -3.30 9.57
N ALA A 224 5.81 -3.60 9.63
CA ALA A 224 6.78 -3.36 8.56
C ALA A 224 7.84 -4.46 8.52
N SER A 225 8.39 -4.72 7.35
CA SER A 225 9.46 -5.71 7.14
C SER A 225 10.87 -5.13 7.33
N GLY A 226 11.04 -3.82 7.15
CA GLY A 226 12.35 -3.22 6.88
C GLY A 226 13.39 -3.27 8.00
N ASP A 227 12.98 -3.39 9.27
CA ASP A 227 13.91 -3.51 10.41
C ASP A 227 14.38 -4.95 10.66
N LEU A 228 13.55 -5.94 10.31
CA LEU A 228 13.83 -7.36 10.59
C LEU A 228 14.29 -8.14 9.34
N ASN A 229 13.69 -7.87 8.19
CA ASN A 229 13.96 -8.57 6.93
C ASN A 229 13.86 -7.61 5.73
N PRO A 230 14.85 -6.71 5.53
CA PRO A 230 14.76 -5.64 4.54
C PRO A 230 14.78 -6.16 3.09
N LEU A 231 13.82 -5.69 2.30
CA LEU A 231 13.87 -5.76 0.83
C LEU A 231 14.38 -4.42 0.28
N PHE A 232 15.51 -4.43 -0.43
CA PHE A 232 16.04 -3.21 -1.07
C PHE A 232 15.49 -3.03 -2.49
N PHE A 233 15.38 -1.79 -2.97
CA PHE A 233 14.87 -1.48 -4.32
C PHE A 233 15.67 -2.16 -5.44
N GLU A 234 17.00 -2.25 -5.31
CA GLU A 234 17.84 -2.99 -6.26
C GLU A 234 17.39 -4.46 -6.34
N ARG A 235 17.25 -5.10 -5.17
CA ARG A 235 16.83 -6.49 -5.08
C ARG A 235 15.40 -6.70 -5.60
N ALA A 236 14.47 -5.82 -5.28
CA ALA A 236 13.09 -5.89 -5.76
C ALA A 236 13.04 -5.77 -7.29
N THR A 237 13.85 -4.88 -7.86
CA THR A 237 13.96 -4.67 -9.31
C THR A 237 14.50 -5.93 -10.02
N ASP A 238 15.59 -6.52 -9.51
CA ASP A 238 16.15 -7.78 -10.01
C ASP A 238 15.12 -8.92 -9.98
N LEU A 239 14.44 -9.07 -8.84
CA LEU A 239 13.41 -10.09 -8.67
C LEU A 239 12.23 -9.86 -9.61
N CYS A 240 11.88 -8.60 -9.89
CA CYS A 240 10.85 -8.24 -10.84
C CYS A 240 11.23 -8.68 -12.26
N SER A 241 12.45 -8.39 -12.71
CA SER A 241 12.94 -8.85 -14.03
C SER A 241 12.98 -10.38 -14.14
N ILE A 242 13.29 -11.11 -13.05
CA ILE A 242 13.19 -12.58 -13.04
C ILE A 242 11.73 -13.04 -13.16
N ALA A 243 10.81 -12.41 -12.43
CA ALA A 243 9.40 -12.77 -12.44
C ALA A 243 8.74 -12.51 -13.81
N LEU A 244 9.04 -11.37 -14.43
CA LEU A 244 8.53 -10.99 -15.74
C LEU A 244 8.99 -11.95 -16.85
N ARG A 245 10.25 -12.42 -16.80
CA ARG A 245 10.73 -13.49 -17.69
C ARG A 245 9.90 -14.76 -17.60
N ARG A 246 9.60 -15.20 -16.38
CA ARG A 246 8.79 -16.41 -16.15
C ARG A 246 7.35 -16.24 -16.60
N LEU A 247 6.78 -15.05 -16.46
CA LEU A 247 5.42 -14.76 -16.94
C LEU A 247 5.36 -14.79 -18.47
N ALA A 248 6.33 -14.17 -19.15
CA ALA A 248 6.39 -14.16 -20.61
C ALA A 248 6.55 -15.58 -21.19
N GLU A 249 7.40 -16.41 -20.58
CA GLU A 249 7.56 -17.83 -20.95
C GLU A 249 6.26 -18.64 -20.81
N LYS A 250 5.42 -18.31 -19.82
CA LYS A 250 4.16 -19.02 -19.56
C LYS A 250 3.02 -18.56 -20.47
N LYS A 251 2.99 -17.29 -20.88
CA LYS A 251 1.81 -16.68 -21.52
C LYS A 251 1.76 -16.82 -23.05
N ASP A 252 2.71 -17.52 -23.68
CA ASP A 252 2.90 -17.53 -25.16
C ASP A 252 2.77 -16.11 -25.73
N GLU A 253 3.32 -15.14 -25.00
CA GLU A 253 3.38 -13.76 -25.48
C GLU A 253 4.27 -13.74 -26.71
N GLY A 254 3.90 -12.92 -27.69
CA GLY A 254 4.54 -12.88 -28.99
C GLY A 254 6.06 -12.86 -28.91
N TRP A 255 6.71 -13.32 -29.98
CA TRP A 255 8.18 -13.49 -30.01
C TRP A 255 8.96 -12.29 -29.45
N PHE A 256 8.47 -11.06 -29.68
CA PHE A 256 9.13 -9.82 -29.25
C PHE A 256 9.05 -9.61 -27.72
N GLU A 257 7.87 -9.82 -27.14
CA GLU A 257 7.64 -9.74 -25.69
C GLU A 257 8.51 -10.76 -24.95
N THR A 258 8.51 -12.01 -25.43
CA THR A 258 9.23 -13.13 -24.80
C THR A 258 10.75 -13.06 -24.99
N ASN A 259 11.24 -12.61 -26.16
CA ASN A 259 12.68 -12.65 -26.45
C ASN A 259 13.40 -11.32 -26.29
N VAL A 260 12.67 -10.20 -26.25
CA VAL A 260 13.23 -8.84 -26.15
C VAL A 260 12.81 -8.23 -24.82
N ILE A 261 11.54 -7.84 -24.65
CA ILE A 261 11.08 -7.07 -23.48
C ILE A 261 11.37 -7.80 -22.18
N ALA A 262 11.01 -9.07 -22.08
CA ALA A 262 11.27 -9.88 -20.90
C ALA A 262 12.77 -9.99 -20.55
N ARG A 263 13.67 -9.87 -21.54
CA ARG A 263 15.13 -9.94 -21.34
C ARG A 263 15.79 -8.58 -21.13
N LEU A 264 15.02 -7.50 -21.14
CA LEU A 264 15.50 -6.18 -20.78
C LEU A 264 15.52 -6.07 -19.26
N ASP A 265 16.66 -6.39 -18.65
CA ASP A 265 16.81 -6.27 -17.20
C ASP A 265 16.69 -4.79 -16.77
N ALA A 266 15.87 -4.56 -15.76
CA ALA A 266 15.69 -3.23 -15.19
C ALA A 266 16.81 -2.92 -14.20
N GLN A 267 17.22 -1.66 -14.14
CA GLN A 267 18.29 -1.17 -13.27
C GLN A 267 17.83 0.06 -12.50
N CYS A 268 18.13 0.10 -11.20
CA CYS A 268 17.99 1.31 -10.41
C CYS A 268 19.02 2.35 -10.87
N LEU A 269 18.58 3.58 -11.10
CA LEU A 269 19.47 4.69 -11.47
C LEU A 269 19.72 5.58 -10.27
N GLU A 270 20.98 5.72 -9.85
CA GLU A 270 21.40 6.67 -8.80
C GLU A 270 21.58 8.12 -9.28
N ASP A 271 21.42 8.38 -10.59
CA ASP A 271 21.50 9.73 -11.16
C ASP A 271 20.40 9.93 -12.23
N ILE A 272 19.39 10.75 -11.87
CA ILE A 272 18.24 11.10 -12.73
C ILE A 272 18.65 12.07 -13.84
N ASP A 273 19.72 12.85 -13.66
CA ASP A 273 20.10 13.97 -14.54
C ASP A 273 21.09 13.57 -15.66
N ARG A 274 21.59 12.34 -15.67
CA ARG A 274 22.49 11.83 -16.73
C ARG A 274 21.72 11.63 -18.05
N GLU A 275 22.18 12.23 -19.15
CA GLU A 275 21.61 12.04 -20.50
C GLU A 275 21.75 10.58 -20.99
N GLN A 276 20.66 9.96 -21.47
CA GLN A 276 20.60 8.52 -21.73
C GLN A 276 19.87 8.13 -23.02
N ILE A 277 20.36 7.08 -23.70
CA ILE A 277 19.94 6.64 -25.05
C ILE A 277 18.47 6.20 -25.12
N LEU A 278 17.94 5.59 -24.05
CA LEU A 278 16.54 5.20 -23.87
C LEU A 278 15.93 5.83 -22.61
N GLY A 279 16.49 6.96 -22.15
CA GLY A 279 16.01 7.65 -20.96
C GLY A 279 14.62 8.27 -21.16
N PHE A 280 13.86 8.39 -20.07
CA PHE A 280 12.52 8.98 -20.04
C PHE A 280 12.43 10.33 -20.79
N ARG A 281 13.44 11.18 -20.61
CA ARG A 281 13.58 12.47 -21.30
C ARG A 281 13.75 12.34 -22.81
N ARG A 282 14.58 11.40 -23.30
CA ARG A 282 14.71 11.13 -24.74
C ARG A 282 13.44 10.52 -25.32
N MET A 283 12.74 9.65 -24.60
CA MET A 283 11.43 9.14 -25.03
C MET A 283 10.41 10.28 -25.17
N ARG A 284 10.40 11.24 -24.25
CA ARG A 284 9.55 12.44 -24.31
C ARG A 284 9.94 13.42 -25.42
N GLU A 285 11.23 13.65 -25.63
CA GLU A 285 11.75 14.46 -26.75
C GLU A 285 11.45 13.79 -28.10
N ALA A 286 11.61 12.47 -28.20
CA ALA A 286 11.27 11.66 -29.35
C ALA A 286 9.76 11.62 -29.65
N ALA A 287 8.91 11.53 -28.62
CA ALA A 287 7.46 11.56 -28.77
C ALA A 287 6.96 12.92 -29.29
N ARG A 288 7.60 14.02 -28.87
CA ARG A 288 7.32 15.39 -29.38
C ARG A 288 7.89 15.62 -30.78
N ALA A 289 8.98 14.95 -31.14
CA ALA A 289 9.61 15.00 -32.46
C ALA A 289 8.85 14.11 -33.48
N THR A 290 7.64 14.54 -33.85
CA THR A 290 6.83 13.82 -34.84
C THR A 290 7.50 13.84 -36.23
N ARG A 291 7.67 12.64 -36.82
CA ARG A 291 7.91 12.30 -38.25
C ARG A 291 9.32 11.83 -38.65
N ASN A 292 10.41 12.23 -37.98
CA ASN A 292 11.77 11.83 -38.41
C ASN A 292 12.49 10.81 -37.49
N PHE A 293 12.00 10.55 -36.28
CA PHE A 293 12.72 9.74 -35.28
C PHE A 293 12.59 8.21 -35.45
N LEU A 294 11.66 7.71 -36.27
CA LEU A 294 11.55 6.25 -36.54
C LEU A 294 12.77 5.69 -37.29
N LYS A 295 13.61 6.56 -37.86
CA LYS A 295 14.91 6.16 -38.43
C LYS A 295 16.00 5.99 -37.37
N ASP A 296 15.85 6.60 -36.19
CA ASP A 296 16.87 6.60 -35.13
C ASP A 296 16.60 5.58 -34.02
N PHE A 297 15.41 4.97 -34.00
CA PHE A 297 15.13 3.76 -33.19
C PHE A 297 15.69 2.53 -33.92
N GLU A 298 17.01 2.51 -34.08
CA GLU A 298 17.75 1.36 -34.61
C GLU A 298 17.63 0.18 -33.62
N LEU A 299 16.61 -0.65 -33.82
CA LEU A 299 16.44 -1.97 -33.16
C LEU A 299 17.70 -2.85 -33.29
N SER A 300 18.59 -2.55 -34.25
CA SER A 300 19.91 -3.17 -34.41
C SER A 300 20.89 -2.90 -33.27
N ARG A 301 20.63 -1.90 -32.40
CA ARG A 301 21.42 -1.63 -31.19
C ARG A 301 20.88 -2.30 -29.93
N VAL A 302 19.65 -2.80 -29.96
CA VAL A 302 18.96 -3.45 -28.83
C VAL A 302 18.93 -4.98 -29.00
N LEU A 303 19.00 -5.47 -30.24
CA LEU A 303 19.02 -6.88 -30.58
C LEU A 303 20.45 -7.37 -30.84
N PRO A 304 20.84 -8.57 -30.35
CA PRO A 304 22.08 -9.22 -30.78
C PRO A 304 22.10 -9.40 -32.32
N PRO A 305 23.25 -9.23 -33.00
CA PRO A 305 23.33 -9.25 -34.47
C PRO A 305 22.72 -10.51 -35.11
N VAL A 306 22.85 -11.65 -34.45
CA VAL A 306 22.34 -12.97 -34.87
C VAL A 306 20.81 -13.03 -34.93
N VAL A 307 20.14 -12.17 -34.16
CA VAL A 307 18.66 -12.09 -34.11
C VAL A 307 18.13 -11.20 -35.22
N TYR A 308 18.89 -10.18 -35.62
CA TYR A 308 18.50 -9.24 -36.68
C TYR A 308 18.41 -9.92 -38.05
N GLU A 309 19.27 -10.91 -38.31
CA GLU A 309 19.31 -11.65 -39.58
C GLU A 309 18.24 -12.75 -39.71
N LYS A 310 17.60 -13.15 -38.60
CA LYS A 310 16.58 -14.24 -38.59
C LYS A 310 15.13 -13.74 -38.65
N VAL A 311 14.91 -12.43 -38.56
CA VAL A 311 13.57 -11.84 -38.55
C VAL A 311 13.29 -11.22 -39.90
N ASP A 312 12.21 -11.70 -40.53
CA ASP A 312 11.69 -11.24 -41.82
C ASP A 312 11.41 -9.72 -41.76
N GLY A 313 12.23 -8.93 -42.48
CA GLY A 313 12.31 -7.47 -42.33
C GLY A 313 11.00 -6.74 -42.61
N GLU A 314 10.15 -7.28 -43.50
CA GLU A 314 8.86 -6.69 -43.85
C GLU A 314 7.83 -6.78 -42.71
N LYS A 315 7.80 -7.90 -41.95
CA LYS A 315 6.91 -8.08 -40.79
C LYS A 315 7.33 -7.19 -39.61
N MET A 316 8.63 -6.89 -39.52
CA MET A 316 9.16 -5.97 -38.51
C MET A 316 8.79 -4.52 -38.83
N GLU A 317 8.90 -4.08 -40.10
CA GLU A 317 8.50 -2.74 -40.51
C GLU A 317 6.99 -2.47 -40.31
N GLU A 318 6.15 -3.47 -40.54
CA GLU A 318 4.71 -3.38 -40.32
C GLU A 318 4.37 -3.25 -38.82
N LYS A 319 5.08 -4.00 -37.95
CA LYS A 319 4.98 -3.86 -36.49
C LYS A 319 5.53 -2.52 -36.00
N ILE A 320 6.63 -2.01 -36.56
CA ILE A 320 7.20 -0.68 -36.27
C ILE A 320 6.23 0.44 -36.71
N ARG A 321 5.53 0.30 -37.85
CA ARG A 321 4.45 1.24 -38.24
C ARG A 321 3.24 1.17 -37.30
N SER A 322 2.85 -0.02 -36.84
CA SER A 322 1.79 -0.15 -35.83
C SER A 322 2.18 0.51 -34.49
N PHE A 323 3.48 0.46 -34.16
CA PHE A 323 4.07 1.15 -33.01
C PHE A 323 4.08 2.67 -33.22
N SER A 324 4.29 3.17 -34.44
CA SER A 324 4.25 4.61 -34.73
C SER A 324 2.84 5.22 -34.67
N MET A 325 1.79 4.48 -35.02
CA MET A 325 0.40 4.94 -34.80
C MET A 325 0.04 5.03 -33.31
N LYS A 326 0.71 4.25 -32.45
CA LYS A 326 0.57 4.34 -30.99
C LYS A 326 1.27 5.56 -30.38
N CYS A 327 2.08 6.32 -31.13
CA CYS A 327 2.85 7.46 -30.59
C CYS A 327 2.02 8.62 -30.01
N ARG A 328 0.79 8.91 -30.51
CA ARG A 328 -0.11 9.89 -29.85
C ARG A 328 -0.61 9.37 -28.50
N THR A 329 -0.76 8.07 -28.35
CA THR A 329 -1.09 7.41 -27.08
C THR A 329 0.13 7.34 -26.16
N THR A 330 1.34 7.29 -26.72
CA THR A 330 2.62 7.29 -25.99
C THR A 330 2.87 8.59 -25.24
N ASP A 331 2.55 9.77 -25.79
CA ASP A 331 2.76 11.04 -25.07
C ASP A 331 1.86 11.15 -23.82
N ARG A 332 0.60 10.67 -23.92
CA ARG A 332 -0.30 10.57 -22.76
C ARG A 332 0.20 9.54 -21.73
N LYS A 333 0.66 8.38 -22.20
CA LYS A 333 1.24 7.33 -21.33
C LYS A 333 2.52 7.82 -20.63
N LEU A 334 3.38 8.56 -21.32
CA LEU A 334 4.58 9.17 -20.74
C LEU A 334 4.21 10.23 -19.70
N GLY A 335 3.20 11.06 -19.96
CA GLY A 335 2.68 12.00 -18.94
C GLY A 335 2.17 11.30 -17.68
N THR A 336 1.47 10.17 -17.83
CA THR A 336 1.03 9.34 -16.68
C THR A 336 2.21 8.76 -15.90
N VAL A 337 3.28 8.34 -16.58
CA VAL A 337 4.50 7.84 -15.91
C VAL A 337 5.24 8.97 -15.18
N ASP A 338 5.33 10.18 -15.74
CA ASP A 338 5.95 11.35 -15.07
C ASP A 338 5.24 11.65 -13.76
N GLU A 339 3.92 11.66 -13.81
CA GLU A 339 3.07 11.93 -12.67
C GLU A 339 3.18 10.84 -11.60
N MET A 340 3.18 9.57 -12.00
CA MET A 340 3.42 8.45 -11.10
C MET A 340 4.80 8.56 -10.43
N LEU A 341 5.88 8.76 -11.19
CA LEU A 341 7.22 8.88 -10.63
C LEU A 341 7.34 10.08 -9.68
N ARG A 342 6.68 11.20 -9.98
CA ARG A 342 6.60 12.37 -9.10
C ARG A 342 5.94 12.04 -7.77
N GLN A 343 4.84 11.28 -7.78
CA GLN A 343 4.12 10.88 -6.57
C GLN A 343 4.92 9.89 -5.71
N TYR A 344 5.67 8.98 -6.34
CA TYR A 344 6.43 7.93 -5.66
C TYR A 344 7.81 8.41 -5.19
N ARG A 345 8.36 9.47 -5.79
CA ARG A 345 9.70 10.01 -5.49
C ARG A 345 10.03 10.11 -3.98
N PRO A 346 9.13 10.60 -3.10
CA PRO A 346 9.43 10.67 -1.67
C PRO A 346 9.79 9.31 -1.05
N PHE A 347 9.17 8.23 -1.54
CA PHE A 347 9.29 6.88 -1.01
C PHE A 347 10.37 6.03 -1.70
N ILE A 348 10.74 6.38 -2.94
CA ILE A 348 11.73 5.63 -3.73
C ILE A 348 13.08 6.35 -3.87
N TRP A 349 13.18 7.60 -3.39
CA TRP A 349 14.35 8.44 -3.58
C TRP A 349 14.69 9.35 -2.40
N ASP A 350 13.74 10.16 -1.95
CA ASP A 350 14.07 11.28 -1.06
C ASP A 350 14.31 10.82 0.38
N HIS A 351 13.60 9.78 0.85
CA HIS A 351 13.61 9.35 2.25
C HIS A 351 13.92 7.85 2.41
N ASP A 352 14.82 7.52 3.34
CA ASP A 352 15.17 6.13 3.71
C ASP A 352 14.51 5.77 5.01
N TYR A 353 13.41 5.01 4.96
CA TYR A 353 12.68 4.60 6.15
C TYR A 353 13.17 3.24 6.66
N ARG A 354 13.38 3.16 7.98
CA ARG A 354 13.52 1.90 8.72
C ARG A 354 12.56 1.90 9.89
N PHE A 355 11.39 1.32 9.69
CA PHE A 355 10.32 1.29 10.68
C PHE A 355 10.58 0.23 11.74
N ARG A 356 10.76 0.64 13.01
CA ARG A 356 10.91 -0.28 14.14
C ARG A 356 9.61 -1.02 14.38
N THR A 357 9.67 -2.32 14.64
CA THR A 357 8.51 -3.20 14.87
C THR A 357 8.62 -3.96 16.19
N GLY A 358 9.25 -3.32 17.19
CA GLY A 358 9.58 -3.92 18.47
C GLY A 358 8.36 -4.30 19.28
N HIS A 359 7.31 -3.47 19.28
CA HIS A 359 6.08 -3.77 20.02
C HIS A 359 5.35 -5.00 19.45
N LEU A 360 5.25 -5.12 18.12
CA LEU A 360 4.65 -6.32 17.49
C LEU A 360 5.48 -7.58 17.73
N LYS A 361 6.81 -7.47 17.67
CA LYS A 361 7.70 -8.58 17.97
C LYS A 361 7.52 -9.05 19.42
N ALA A 362 7.55 -8.13 20.38
CA ALA A 362 7.33 -8.43 21.79
C ALA A 362 5.94 -9.03 22.06
N ALA A 363 4.90 -8.54 21.39
CA ALA A 363 3.55 -9.11 21.48
C ALA A 363 3.49 -10.54 20.91
N THR A 364 4.18 -10.79 19.78
CA THR A 364 4.26 -12.12 19.15
C THR A 364 5.02 -13.13 20.01
N GLU A 365 6.07 -12.70 20.71
CA GLU A 365 6.86 -13.55 21.61
C GLU A 365 6.08 -14.02 22.84
N ARG A 366 4.99 -13.33 23.21
CA ARG A 366 4.11 -13.73 24.31
C ARG A 366 3.08 -14.80 23.92
N LEU A 367 2.91 -15.07 22.63
CA LEU A 367 1.95 -16.05 22.13
C LEU A 367 2.44 -17.48 22.35
N SER A 368 1.49 -18.38 22.64
CA SER A 368 1.76 -19.82 22.58
C SER A 368 2.19 -20.24 21.16
N ASP A 369 2.79 -21.43 21.02
CA ASP A 369 3.22 -21.92 19.70
C ASP A 369 2.04 -22.04 18.70
N GLU A 370 0.87 -22.44 19.20
CA GLU A 370 -0.36 -22.55 18.40
C GLU A 370 -0.87 -21.18 17.93
N GLU A 371 -0.95 -20.20 18.85
CA GLU A 371 -1.37 -18.84 18.51
C GLU A 371 -0.37 -18.14 17.59
N ARG A 372 0.94 -18.36 17.80
CA ARG A 372 1.99 -17.79 16.96
C ARG A 372 1.90 -18.31 15.53
N ALA A 373 1.55 -19.58 15.34
CA ALA A 373 1.33 -20.16 14.01
C ALA A 373 0.13 -19.54 13.28
N LEU A 374 -0.89 -19.08 14.03
CA LEU A 374 -2.11 -18.51 13.47
C LEU A 374 -2.05 -16.98 13.29
N PHE A 375 -1.45 -16.27 14.24
CA PHE A 375 -1.52 -14.81 14.36
C PHE A 375 -0.16 -14.12 14.45
N GLY A 376 0.93 -14.88 14.54
CA GLY A 376 2.25 -14.32 14.76
C GLY A 376 2.70 -13.36 13.66
N PHE A 377 3.44 -12.34 14.07
CA PHE A 377 4.14 -11.44 13.15
C PHE A 377 5.36 -12.16 12.55
N ASP A 378 5.26 -12.56 11.28
CA ASP A 378 6.12 -13.56 10.64
C ASP A 378 6.96 -13.00 9.46
N VAL A 379 7.32 -11.72 9.51
CA VAL A 379 8.06 -11.06 8.41
C VAL A 379 9.49 -11.57 8.26
N GLU A 380 10.11 -12.09 9.33
CA GLU A 380 11.45 -12.70 9.30
C GLU A 380 11.48 -13.96 8.42
N ASP A 381 10.35 -14.66 8.29
CA ASP A 381 10.23 -15.90 7.52
C ASP A 381 10.00 -15.66 6.01
N ILE A 382 9.90 -14.41 5.58
CA ILE A 382 9.66 -14.09 4.16
C ILE A 382 10.91 -14.39 3.34
N CYS A 383 10.84 -15.44 2.51
CA CYS A 383 11.80 -15.64 1.42
C CYS A 383 11.47 -14.70 0.26
N TRP A 384 12.09 -13.51 0.22
CA TRP A 384 11.80 -12.48 -0.78
C TRP A 384 11.84 -12.98 -2.21
N ARG A 385 12.79 -13.85 -2.56
CA ARG A 385 12.86 -14.42 -3.92
C ARG A 385 11.62 -15.24 -4.25
N GLN A 386 11.19 -16.11 -3.35
CA GLN A 386 10.01 -16.95 -3.56
C GLN A 386 8.75 -16.09 -3.57
N TYR A 387 8.56 -15.27 -2.53
CA TYR A 387 7.41 -14.39 -2.40
C TYR A 387 7.27 -13.48 -3.63
N TRP A 388 8.32 -12.75 -4.01
CA TRP A 388 8.24 -11.81 -5.13
C TRP A 388 7.94 -12.49 -6.47
N THR A 389 8.68 -13.58 -6.78
CA THR A 389 8.62 -14.19 -8.12
C THR A 389 7.48 -15.20 -8.31
N GLN A 390 6.91 -15.73 -7.22
CA GLN A 390 5.88 -16.77 -7.29
C GLN A 390 4.54 -16.31 -6.71
N VAL A 391 4.53 -15.28 -5.86
CA VAL A 391 3.32 -14.80 -5.18
C VAL A 391 2.98 -13.39 -5.63
N GLN A 392 3.86 -12.42 -5.35
CA GLN A 392 3.59 -11.00 -5.57
C GLN A 392 3.36 -10.67 -7.03
N VAL A 393 4.36 -10.88 -7.90
CA VAL A 393 4.25 -10.48 -9.31
C VAL A 393 3.14 -11.25 -10.05
N PRO A 394 2.99 -12.58 -9.88
CA PRO A 394 1.84 -13.30 -10.45
C PRO A 394 0.49 -12.85 -9.89
N GLY A 395 0.42 -12.54 -8.59
CA GLY A 395 -0.78 -12.01 -7.94
C GLY A 395 -1.18 -10.66 -8.52
N LEU A 396 -0.24 -9.72 -8.63
CA LEU A 396 -0.46 -8.43 -9.27
C LEU A 396 -0.92 -8.59 -10.73
N ASP A 397 -0.31 -9.49 -11.49
CA ASP A 397 -0.69 -9.77 -12.88
C ASP A 397 -2.13 -10.28 -13.03
N THR A 398 -2.67 -10.91 -11.98
CA THR A 398 -4.04 -11.41 -11.93
C THR A 398 -5.03 -10.35 -11.43
N TRP A 399 -4.69 -9.65 -10.34
CA TRP A 399 -5.64 -8.84 -9.57
C TRP A 399 -5.47 -7.32 -9.70
N CYS A 400 -4.30 -6.84 -10.14
CA CYS A 400 -4.00 -5.41 -10.17
C CYS A 400 -3.69 -4.89 -11.59
N LEU A 401 -2.82 -5.57 -12.35
CA LEU A 401 -2.42 -5.13 -13.69
C LEU A 401 -3.59 -5.03 -14.68
N PRO A 402 -4.59 -5.92 -14.68
CA PRO A 402 -5.77 -5.76 -15.53
C PRO A 402 -6.52 -4.45 -15.24
N LEU A 403 -6.66 -4.05 -13.97
CA LEU A 403 -7.30 -2.79 -13.59
C LEU A 403 -6.57 -1.57 -14.16
N LEU A 404 -5.24 -1.58 -14.16
CA LEU A 404 -4.42 -0.54 -14.80
C LEU A 404 -4.62 -0.46 -16.32
N ARG A 405 -5.03 -1.56 -16.96
CA ARG A 405 -5.39 -1.62 -18.38
C ARG A 405 -6.85 -1.28 -18.66
N GLY A 406 -7.67 -1.07 -17.62
CA GLY A 406 -9.12 -0.88 -17.72
C GLY A 406 -9.87 -2.19 -18.01
N GLU A 407 -9.25 -3.33 -17.73
CA GLU A 407 -9.83 -4.66 -17.85
C GLU A 407 -10.51 -5.07 -16.53
N LYS A 408 -11.36 -6.10 -16.59
CA LYS A 408 -11.97 -6.70 -15.40
C LYS A 408 -11.01 -7.70 -14.76
N VAL A 409 -11.07 -7.79 -13.44
CA VAL A 409 -10.40 -8.84 -12.64
C VAL A 409 -11.39 -9.97 -12.34
N PRO A 410 -10.91 -11.16 -11.94
CA PRO A 410 -11.80 -12.21 -11.45
C PRO A 410 -12.69 -11.70 -10.31
N GLU A 411 -13.92 -12.18 -10.25
CA GLU A 411 -14.78 -11.94 -9.09
C GLU A 411 -14.31 -12.83 -7.94
N ASP A 412 -14.06 -12.21 -6.79
CA ASP A 412 -13.87 -12.92 -5.52
C ASP A 412 -15.19 -12.87 -4.78
N GLU A 413 -15.91 -13.99 -4.72
CA GLU A 413 -17.18 -14.05 -4.00
C GLU A 413 -16.89 -13.85 -2.50
N PRO A 414 -17.67 -13.01 -1.79
CA PRO A 414 -17.46 -12.81 -0.37
C PRO A 414 -17.52 -14.15 0.36
N LEU A 415 -16.62 -14.35 1.32
CA LEU A 415 -16.63 -15.52 2.21
C LEU A 415 -18.05 -15.77 2.68
N ALA A 416 -18.59 -16.95 2.35
CA ALA A 416 -19.92 -17.35 2.82
C ALA A 416 -19.92 -17.20 4.34
N LEU A 417 -20.75 -16.28 4.85
CA LEU A 417 -20.98 -16.14 6.29
C LEU A 417 -21.45 -17.50 6.77
N THR A 418 -20.58 -18.23 7.46
CA THR A 418 -21.01 -19.42 8.19
C THR A 418 -22.00 -18.91 9.21
N GLU A 419 -23.25 -19.38 9.13
CA GLU A 419 -24.27 -19.04 10.13
C GLU A 419 -23.65 -19.30 11.50
N ALA A 420 -23.67 -18.28 12.36
CA ALA A 420 -23.21 -18.41 13.73
C ALA A 420 -23.90 -19.66 14.31
N PRO A 421 -23.16 -20.57 14.99
CA PRO A 421 -23.78 -21.76 15.56
C PRO A 421 -24.94 -21.30 16.44
N GLU A 422 -26.16 -21.75 16.10
CA GLU A 422 -27.35 -21.47 16.89
C GLU A 422 -26.99 -21.76 18.35
N ALA A 423 -27.26 -20.79 19.23
CA ALA A 423 -27.04 -20.93 20.66
C ALA A 423 -27.92 -22.08 21.17
N ASP A 424 -27.36 -23.29 21.13
CA ASP A 424 -28.06 -24.51 21.43
C ASP A 424 -28.48 -24.44 22.89
N GLY A 425 -29.79 -24.45 23.09
CA GLY A 425 -30.43 -24.00 24.32
C GLY A 425 -29.86 -24.70 25.55
N VAL A 426 -29.40 -23.89 26.50
CA VAL A 426 -29.32 -24.27 27.92
C VAL A 426 -30.74 -24.56 28.40
N ARG A 427 -31.25 -25.75 28.05
CA ARG A 427 -32.39 -26.35 28.73
C ARG A 427 -31.93 -26.64 30.15
N SER A 428 -32.44 -25.86 31.08
CA SER A 428 -32.37 -26.15 32.50
C SER A 428 -32.87 -27.59 32.73
N LYS A 429 -31.94 -28.50 33.02
CA LYS A 429 -32.29 -29.76 33.67
C LYS A 429 -32.72 -29.40 35.08
N LYS A 430 -34.04 -29.24 35.27
CA LYS A 430 -34.67 -29.32 36.60
C LYS A 430 -34.16 -30.61 37.26
N HIS A 431 -33.45 -30.46 38.37
CA HIS A 431 -33.20 -31.54 39.31
C HIS A 431 -34.56 -32.02 39.86
N GLU A 432 -34.99 -33.21 39.45
CA GLU A 432 -35.95 -34.00 40.23
C GLU A 432 -35.20 -34.77 41.32
N PRO A 433 -35.66 -34.76 42.58
CA PRO A 433 -35.01 -35.50 43.65
C PRO A 433 -35.35 -36.98 43.55
N ALA A 434 -34.32 -37.82 43.58
CA ALA A 434 -34.45 -39.27 43.61
C ALA A 434 -35.18 -39.73 44.90
N MET A 435 -36.41 -40.21 44.76
CA MET A 435 -37.08 -40.99 45.79
C MET A 435 -36.52 -42.43 45.80
N ARG A 436 -35.99 -42.84 46.95
CA ARG A 436 -35.78 -44.24 47.31
C ARG A 436 -37.11 -44.98 47.42
N ALA A 437 -37.21 -46.19 46.85
CA ALA A 437 -37.93 -47.33 47.44
C ALA A 437 -37.60 -48.64 46.70
N THR A 438 -36.87 -49.51 47.40
CA THR A 438 -37.07 -50.97 47.56
C THR A 438 -37.84 -51.76 46.49
N ALA A 439 -37.18 -52.78 45.91
CA ALA A 439 -37.37 -54.20 46.26
C ALA A 439 -36.20 -55.03 45.70
#